data_AF-A0A2V1CTD9-F1
#
_entry.id   AF-A0A2V1CTD9-F1
#
_cell.length_a   1.000
_cell.length_b   1.000
_cell.length_c   1.000
_cell.angle_alpha   90.00
_cell.angle_beta   90.00
_cell.angle_gamma   90.00
#
_symmetry.space_group_name_H-M   'P 1'
#
loop_
_entity.id
_entity.type
_entity.pdbx_description
1 polymer ?
#
loop_
_entity_poly.entity_id
_entity_poly.type
_entity_poly.pdbx_seq_one_letter_code
_entity_poly.pdbx_strand_id
1 'polypeptide(L)'
;MFDFVLPDNFTVVKVRRYSGIEIEWTSSLREHLDLNRENRTLKIFRMKHYVPLLISNSKVEIIPNVVIDEYIKTMNLLFPSSDPKTQKFLRKRLKKQSFGMEGPVGYPGPLYLSDFHFWRDRLSTLYAEFCQPPPSMTQLFNDRRNVLQWYTFWFAVLIVGLTLVFGIISSVTAGLSTRFAYEALLLAREAADSARACPPVACGLQRR
;
A
#
# COMPACT_ATOMS: atom_id res chain seq x y z
N MET A 1 -24.06 14.39 4.06
CA MET A 1 -23.31 13.71 2.97
C MET A 1 -21.98 14.42 2.85
N PHE A 2 -20.87 13.75 3.12
CA PHE A 2 -19.55 14.40 3.19
C PHE A 2 -19.10 14.79 1.78
N ASP A 3 -18.96 16.09 1.55
CA ASP A 3 -18.26 16.61 0.38
C ASP A 3 -16.78 16.65 0.72
N PHE A 4 -15.98 15.93 -0.07
CA PHE A 4 -14.54 15.87 0.14
C PHE A 4 -13.82 16.09 -1.20
N VAL A 5 -12.68 16.76 -1.11
CA VAL A 5 -11.82 17.04 -2.25
C VAL A 5 -11.18 15.74 -2.72
N LEU A 6 -11.36 15.40 -3.99
CA LEU A 6 -10.66 14.29 -4.61
C LEU A 6 -9.20 14.69 -4.79
N PRO A 7 -8.25 13.93 -4.21
CA PRO A 7 -6.86 14.33 -4.22
C PRO A 7 -6.25 14.12 -5.61
N ASP A 8 -5.32 14.99 -6.01
CA ASP A 8 -4.56 14.88 -7.27
C ASP A 8 -3.77 13.57 -7.40
N ASN A 9 -3.59 12.85 -6.28
CA ASN A 9 -2.96 11.54 -6.26
C ASN A 9 -3.91 10.40 -6.62
N PHE A 10 -5.19 10.66 -6.87
CA PHE A 10 -6.20 9.68 -7.26
C PHE A 10 -6.18 9.41 -8.77
N THR A 11 -5.04 8.90 -9.27
CA THR A 11 -4.87 8.55 -10.69
C THR A 11 -5.06 7.06 -10.92
N VAL A 12 -5.47 6.67 -12.12
CA VAL A 12 -5.76 5.26 -12.46
C VAL A 12 -4.56 4.34 -12.23
N VAL A 13 -3.34 4.85 -12.47
CA VAL A 13 -2.11 4.08 -12.28
C VAL A 13 -1.87 3.81 -10.80
N LYS A 14 -2.17 4.78 -9.94
CA LYS A 14 -2.05 4.63 -8.49
C LYS A 14 -3.16 3.75 -7.95
N VAL A 15 -4.40 3.88 -8.44
CA VAL A 15 -5.50 2.95 -8.15
C VAL A 15 -5.03 1.52 -8.43
N ARG A 16 -4.63 1.23 -9.66
CA ARG A 16 -4.12 -0.10 -10.03
C ARG A 16 -2.94 -0.57 -9.18
N ARG A 17 -1.99 0.31 -8.89
CA ARG A 17 -0.77 -0.04 -8.14
C ARG A 17 -1.05 -0.37 -6.68
N TYR A 18 -1.96 0.37 -6.04
CA TYR A 18 -2.13 0.31 -4.59
C TYR A 18 -3.36 -0.47 -4.15
N SER A 19 -4.45 -0.50 -4.92
CA SER A 19 -5.62 -1.35 -4.60
C SER A 19 -5.65 -2.65 -5.40
N GLY A 20 -4.71 -2.84 -6.34
CA GLY A 20 -4.69 -4.04 -7.19
C GLY A 20 -5.86 -4.13 -8.16
N ILE A 21 -6.60 -3.02 -8.37
CA ILE A 21 -7.73 -2.97 -9.29
C ILE A 21 -7.21 -2.93 -10.72
N GLU A 22 -7.62 -3.90 -11.54
CA GLU A 22 -7.32 -3.93 -12.96
C GLU A 22 -8.30 -3.08 -13.77
N ILE A 23 -7.81 -2.47 -14.84
CA ILE A 23 -8.59 -1.56 -15.68
C ILE A 23 -9.10 -2.33 -16.90
N GLU A 24 -10.42 -2.40 -17.01
CA GLU A 24 -11.12 -2.95 -18.15
C GLU A 24 -11.74 -1.81 -18.96
N TRP A 25 -11.66 -1.89 -20.28
CA TRP A 25 -12.18 -0.84 -21.14
C TRP A 25 -13.52 -1.24 -21.75
N THR A 26 -14.57 -0.42 -21.57
CA THR A 26 -15.93 -0.70 -22.07
C THR A 26 -16.33 0.26 -23.19
N SER A 27 -17.25 -0.19 -24.05
CA SER A 27 -17.95 0.62 -25.06
C SER A 27 -19.29 1.17 -24.56
N SER A 28 -19.69 0.87 -23.33
CA SER A 28 -20.92 1.35 -22.71
C SER A 28 -20.64 2.47 -21.71
N LEU A 29 -21.24 3.64 -21.93
CA LEU A 29 -21.17 4.75 -20.98
C LEU A 29 -21.81 4.39 -19.63
N ARG A 30 -22.84 3.54 -19.65
CA ARG A 30 -23.53 3.05 -18.44
C ARG A 30 -22.62 2.26 -17.52
N GLU A 31 -21.57 1.64 -18.06
CA GLU A 31 -20.59 0.87 -17.29
C GLU A 31 -19.35 1.71 -16.91
N HIS A 32 -19.33 3.01 -17.22
CA HIS A 32 -18.21 3.87 -16.84
C HIS A 32 -18.10 3.97 -15.31
N LEU A 33 -16.91 3.71 -14.77
CA LEU A 33 -16.61 3.62 -13.33
C LEU A 33 -17.37 2.51 -12.60
N ASP A 34 -17.83 1.48 -13.32
CA ASP A 34 -18.41 0.30 -12.69
C ASP A 34 -17.28 -0.54 -12.08
N LEU A 35 -17.29 -0.65 -10.75
CA LEU A 35 -16.29 -1.39 -9.98
C LEU A 35 -16.86 -2.75 -9.58
N ASN A 36 -16.28 -3.82 -10.12
CA ASN A 36 -16.52 -5.16 -9.65
C ASN A 36 -15.52 -5.49 -8.53
N ARG A 37 -16.02 -5.61 -7.29
CA ARG A 37 -15.20 -5.92 -6.11
C ARG A 37 -14.67 -7.36 -6.09
N GLU A 38 -15.41 -8.31 -6.64
CA GLU A 38 -15.03 -9.72 -6.68
C GLU A 38 -13.82 -9.93 -7.59
N ASN A 39 -13.90 -9.36 -8.80
CA ASN A 39 -12.85 -9.49 -9.81
C ASN A 39 -11.79 -8.39 -9.70
N ARG A 40 -11.99 -7.40 -8.80
CA ARG A 40 -11.19 -6.17 -8.69
C ARG A 40 -10.97 -5.52 -10.06
N THR A 41 -12.03 -5.37 -10.84
CA THR A 41 -11.97 -4.72 -12.15
C THR A 41 -12.77 -3.43 -12.14
N LEU A 42 -12.16 -2.37 -12.67
CA LEU A 42 -12.83 -1.09 -12.92
C LEU A 42 -13.05 -0.95 -14.41
N LYS A 43 -14.31 -0.85 -14.81
CA LYS A 43 -14.69 -0.57 -16.19
C LYS A 43 -14.59 0.93 -16.48
N ILE A 44 -13.84 1.28 -17.52
CA ILE A 44 -13.67 2.65 -17.97
C ILE A 44 -14.17 2.76 -19.40
N PHE A 45 -15.20 3.58 -19.60
CA PHE A 45 -15.73 3.85 -20.92
C PHE A 45 -14.71 4.53 -21.83
N ARG A 46 -14.62 4.05 -23.07
CA ARG A 46 -13.71 4.53 -24.11
C ARG A 46 -14.42 5.52 -25.03
N MET A 47 -14.42 6.82 -24.74
CA MET A 47 -14.88 7.78 -25.76
C MET A 47 -13.83 7.94 -26.87
N LYS A 48 -14.21 7.63 -28.11
CA LYS A 48 -13.35 7.71 -29.30
C LYS A 48 -13.76 8.82 -30.28
N HIS A 49 -15.05 9.22 -30.34
CA HIS A 49 -15.59 10.02 -31.46
C HIS A 49 -16.74 10.98 -31.16
N TYR A 50 -17.29 11.01 -29.94
CA TYR A 50 -18.57 11.67 -29.72
C TYR A 50 -18.49 13.16 -29.38
N VAL A 51 -17.40 13.64 -28.77
CA VAL A 51 -17.30 15.05 -28.36
C VAL A 51 -17.30 16.01 -29.57
N PRO A 52 -16.51 15.79 -30.65
CA PRO A 52 -16.57 16.68 -31.81
C PRO A 52 -17.90 16.59 -32.58
N LEU A 53 -18.50 15.39 -32.64
CA LEU A 53 -19.77 15.15 -33.35
C LEU A 53 -21.01 15.69 -32.61
N LEU A 54 -20.99 15.68 -31.27
CA LEU A 54 -22.04 16.28 -30.44
C LEU A 54 -21.98 17.81 -30.49
N ILE A 55 -20.78 18.39 -30.61
CA ILE A 55 -20.58 19.83 -30.80
C ILE A 55 -21.01 20.27 -32.23
N SER A 56 -20.83 19.44 -33.25
CA SER A 56 -21.12 19.81 -34.65
C SER A 56 -22.57 19.58 -35.10
N ASN A 57 -23.35 18.73 -34.42
CA ASN A 57 -24.72 18.35 -34.81
C ASN A 57 -25.72 18.60 -33.68
N SER A 58 -26.02 19.88 -33.42
CA SER A 58 -26.85 20.40 -32.32
C SER A 58 -28.34 20.03 -32.34
N LYS A 59 -28.80 19.14 -33.24
CA LYS A 59 -30.24 18.82 -33.39
C LYS A 59 -30.67 17.49 -32.77
N VAL A 60 -29.75 16.63 -32.34
CA VAL A 60 -30.09 15.37 -31.67
C VAL A 60 -29.19 15.20 -30.45
N GLU A 61 -29.63 15.72 -29.31
CA GLU A 61 -28.98 15.44 -28.02
C GLU A 61 -29.33 14.01 -27.56
N ILE A 62 -28.60 13.01 -28.06
CA ILE A 62 -28.72 11.62 -27.59
C ILE A 62 -28.20 11.49 -26.15
N ILE A 63 -27.25 12.34 -25.76
CA ILE A 63 -26.63 12.37 -24.43
C ILE A 63 -26.63 13.82 -23.93
N PRO A 64 -27.14 14.10 -22.72
CA PRO A 64 -27.10 15.44 -22.16
C PRO A 64 -25.67 15.96 -21.99
N ASN A 65 -25.43 17.23 -22.32
CA ASN A 65 -24.10 17.86 -22.19
C ASN A 65 -23.52 17.76 -20.77
N VAL A 66 -24.38 17.74 -19.75
CA VAL A 66 -23.99 17.55 -18.33
C VAL A 66 -23.27 16.20 -18.11
N VAL A 67 -23.74 15.13 -18.75
CA VAL A 67 -23.13 13.80 -18.66
C VAL A 67 -21.75 13.79 -19.34
N ILE A 68 -21.60 14.54 -20.43
CA ILE A 68 -20.33 14.66 -21.16
C ILE A 68 -19.32 15.44 -20.33
N ASP A 69 -19.74 16.55 -19.72
CA ASP A 69 -18.88 17.38 -18.86
C ASP A 69 -18.36 16.57 -17.66
N GLU A 70 -19.26 15.84 -16.97
CA GLU A 70 -18.84 14.96 -15.88
C GLU A 70 -17.88 13.86 -16.36
N TYR A 71 -18.11 13.25 -17.52
CA TYR A 71 -17.19 12.27 -18.09
C TYR A 71 -15.82 12.90 -18.38
N ILE A 72 -15.75 14.13 -18.90
CA ILE A 72 -14.47 14.82 -19.10
C ILE A 72 -13.79 15.03 -17.73
N LYS A 73 -14.51 15.48 -16.71
CA LYS A 73 -13.97 15.63 -15.35
C LYS A 73 -13.45 14.31 -14.77
N THR A 74 -14.16 13.19 -14.93
CA THR A 74 -13.69 11.87 -14.45
C THR A 74 -12.43 11.44 -15.17
N MET A 75 -12.35 11.67 -16.48
CA MET A 75 -11.17 11.35 -17.28
C MET A 75 -9.99 12.25 -16.92
N ASN A 76 -10.21 13.54 -16.68
CA ASN A 76 -9.18 14.47 -16.22
C ASN A 76 -8.60 14.03 -14.86
N LEU A 77 -9.47 13.59 -13.94
CA LEU A 77 -9.11 13.12 -12.61
C LEU A 77 -8.30 11.82 -12.65
N LEU A 78 -8.78 10.81 -13.38
CA LEU A 78 -8.14 9.49 -13.42
C LEU A 78 -6.94 9.44 -14.36
N PHE A 79 -6.92 10.28 -15.39
CA PHE A 79 -5.92 10.28 -16.44
C PHE A 79 -5.25 11.64 -16.66
N PRO A 80 -4.74 12.32 -15.61
CA PRO A 80 -4.25 13.68 -15.75
C PRO A 80 -3.11 13.76 -16.76
N SER A 81 -3.12 14.83 -17.56
CA SER A 81 -2.06 15.15 -18.53
C SER A 81 -0.71 15.44 -17.86
N SER A 82 -0.75 15.91 -16.61
CA SER A 82 0.44 16.22 -15.79
C SER A 82 1.20 14.99 -15.26
N ASP A 83 0.58 13.81 -15.18
CA ASP A 83 1.26 12.61 -14.64
C ASP A 83 1.92 11.77 -15.75
N PRO A 84 3.26 11.80 -15.89
CA PRO A 84 3.96 11.08 -16.95
C PRO A 84 3.79 9.56 -16.84
N LYS A 85 3.54 9.01 -15.65
CA LYS A 85 3.31 7.56 -15.48
C LYS A 85 1.98 7.16 -16.06
N THR A 86 0.96 7.97 -15.83
CA THR A 86 -0.38 7.77 -16.38
C THR A 86 -0.38 7.97 -17.89
N GLN A 87 0.35 8.96 -18.41
CA GLN A 87 0.55 9.12 -19.85
C GLN A 87 1.31 7.95 -20.48
N LYS A 88 2.36 7.42 -19.82
CA LYS A 88 3.07 6.21 -20.29
C LYS A 88 2.17 4.98 -20.29
N PHE A 89 1.34 4.82 -19.25
CA PHE A 89 0.35 3.74 -19.16
C PHE A 89 -0.65 3.82 -20.31
N LEU A 90 -1.22 5.00 -20.54
CA LEU A 90 -2.10 5.29 -21.66
C LEU A 90 -1.43 4.97 -22.99
N ARG A 91 -0.25 5.55 -23.28
CA ARG A 91 0.47 5.29 -24.55
C ARG A 91 0.76 3.81 -24.78
N LYS A 92 1.09 3.04 -23.74
CA LYS A 92 1.34 1.59 -23.87
C LYS A 92 0.07 0.81 -24.23
N ARG A 93 -1.08 1.17 -23.63
CA ARG A 93 -2.37 0.52 -23.89
C ARG A 93 -3.02 1.00 -25.19
N LEU A 94 -2.92 2.30 -25.49
CA LEU A 94 -3.39 2.98 -26.70
C LEU A 94 -2.55 2.63 -27.94
N LYS A 95 -1.24 2.36 -27.83
CA LYS A 95 -0.45 1.85 -28.98
C LYS A 95 -0.93 0.49 -29.48
N LYS A 96 -1.47 -0.36 -28.60
CA LYS A 96 -2.16 -1.61 -28.99
C LYS A 96 -3.60 -1.36 -29.49
N GLN A 97 -4.12 -0.16 -29.30
CA GLN A 97 -5.49 0.22 -29.58
C GLN A 97 -5.52 1.56 -30.34
N SER A 98 -5.17 1.55 -31.63
CA SER A 98 -5.38 2.52 -32.73
C SER A 98 -5.84 4.00 -32.51
N PHE A 99 -5.84 4.59 -31.32
CA PHE A 99 -6.55 5.84 -31.04
C PHE A 99 -5.72 6.76 -30.14
N GLY A 100 -5.55 8.00 -30.59
CA GLY A 100 -5.10 9.11 -29.77
C GLY A 100 -6.26 9.60 -28.91
N MET A 101 -6.10 9.51 -27.59
CA MET A 101 -6.88 10.32 -26.67
C MET A 101 -6.24 11.71 -26.75
N GLU A 102 -6.91 12.71 -27.31
CA GLU A 102 -6.49 14.09 -27.04
C GLU A 102 -6.52 14.26 -25.52
N GLY A 103 -5.40 14.74 -24.99
CA GLY A 103 -5.20 14.78 -23.56
C GLY A 103 -6.34 15.55 -22.89
N PRO A 104 -6.74 15.15 -21.68
CA PRO A 104 -7.77 15.84 -20.93
C PRO A 104 -7.51 17.36 -20.90
N VAL A 105 -8.51 18.16 -21.27
CA VAL A 105 -8.46 19.64 -21.21
C VAL A 105 -8.23 20.00 -19.75
N GLY A 106 -7.13 20.70 -19.46
CA GLY A 106 -6.72 21.00 -18.08
C GLY A 106 -7.88 21.62 -17.29
N TYR A 107 -8.25 20.99 -16.18
CA TYR A 107 -9.23 21.55 -15.26
C TYR A 107 -8.47 22.43 -14.24
N PRO A 108 -8.80 23.72 -14.10
CA PRO A 108 -7.97 24.67 -13.35
C PRO A 108 -8.16 24.63 -11.83
N GLY A 109 -8.85 23.63 -11.27
CA GLY A 109 -9.18 23.61 -9.84
C GLY A 109 -9.32 22.22 -9.21
N PRO A 110 -9.37 22.15 -7.87
CA PRO A 110 -9.65 20.92 -7.15
C PRO A 110 -11.03 20.40 -7.54
N LEU A 111 -11.15 19.09 -7.79
CA LEU A 111 -12.42 18.43 -8.07
C LEU A 111 -13.06 17.98 -6.76
N TYR A 112 -14.30 18.40 -6.54
CA TYR A 112 -15.10 17.97 -5.41
C TYR A 112 -15.97 16.80 -5.82
N LEU A 113 -16.27 15.91 -4.87
CA LEU A 113 -17.20 14.83 -5.13
C LEU A 113 -18.61 15.36 -5.46
N SER A 114 -18.97 16.54 -4.96
CA SER A 114 -20.21 17.25 -5.32
C SER A 114 -20.30 17.67 -6.79
N ASP A 115 -19.18 17.79 -7.50
CA ASP A 115 -19.14 18.20 -8.92
C ASP A 115 -19.62 17.10 -9.87
N PHE A 116 -19.88 15.91 -9.32
CA PHE A 116 -20.39 14.74 -10.02
C PHE A 116 -21.82 14.45 -9.54
N HIS A 117 -22.77 14.34 -10.46
CA HIS A 117 -24.14 13.93 -10.20
C HIS A 117 -24.37 12.48 -10.65
N PHE A 118 -23.87 12.09 -11.81
CA PHE A 118 -24.12 10.76 -12.39
C PHE A 118 -23.16 9.69 -11.87
N TRP A 119 -21.88 10.04 -11.71
CA TRP A 119 -20.85 9.08 -11.26
C TRP A 119 -20.43 9.24 -9.81
N ARG A 120 -21.09 10.12 -9.04
CA ARG A 120 -20.76 10.40 -7.65
C ARG A 120 -20.60 9.15 -6.80
N ASP A 121 -21.61 8.29 -6.81
CA ASP A 121 -21.64 7.10 -5.95
C ASP A 121 -20.54 6.11 -6.35
N ARG A 122 -20.30 5.96 -7.65
CA ARG A 122 -19.24 5.10 -8.20
C ARG A 122 -17.85 5.63 -7.87
N LEU A 123 -17.63 6.94 -8.00
CA LEU A 123 -16.41 7.62 -7.59
C LEU A 123 -16.16 7.50 -6.10
N SER A 124 -17.19 7.70 -5.27
CA SER A 124 -17.10 7.55 -3.83
C SER A 124 -16.73 6.12 -3.44
N THR A 125 -17.32 5.14 -4.12
CA THR A 125 -17.04 3.71 -3.93
C THR A 125 -15.62 3.37 -4.34
N LEU A 126 -15.19 3.85 -5.51
CA LEU A 126 -13.83 3.64 -6.00
C LEU A 126 -12.79 4.32 -5.10
N TYR A 127 -13.08 5.52 -4.59
CA TYR A 127 -12.21 6.23 -3.65
C TYR A 127 -12.15 5.51 -2.31
N ALA A 128 -13.28 5.02 -1.79
CA ALA A 128 -13.30 4.21 -0.58
C ALA A 128 -12.47 2.93 -0.74
N GLU A 129 -12.59 2.24 -1.88
CA GLU A 129 -11.76 1.07 -2.21
C GLU A 129 -10.28 1.44 -2.37
N PHE A 130 -9.98 2.61 -2.92
CA PHE A 130 -8.63 3.13 -2.96
C PHE A 130 -8.10 3.38 -1.54
N CYS A 131 -8.88 3.90 -0.61
CA CYS A 131 -8.41 4.11 0.77
C CYS A 131 -8.22 2.82 1.57
N GLN A 132 -8.71 1.67 1.10
CA GLN A 132 -8.51 0.39 1.78
C GLN A 132 -7.04 -0.07 1.76
N PRO A 133 -6.64 -0.85 2.77
CA PRO A 133 -5.30 -1.42 2.81
C PRO A 133 -5.04 -2.27 1.57
N PRO A 134 -3.81 -2.23 1.02
CA PRO A 134 -3.47 -2.97 -0.18
C PRO A 134 -3.64 -4.48 0.04
N PRO A 135 -4.19 -5.22 -0.95
CA PRO A 135 -4.44 -6.65 -0.80
C PRO A 135 -3.16 -7.50 -0.73
N SER A 136 -2.02 -6.97 -1.17
CA SER A 136 -0.74 -7.69 -1.16
C SER A 136 0.29 -7.03 -0.24
N MET A 137 1.06 -7.86 0.48
CA MET A 137 2.21 -7.40 1.26
C MET A 137 3.22 -6.65 0.41
N THR A 138 3.50 -7.10 -0.83
CA THR A 138 4.40 -6.40 -1.77
C THR A 138 3.90 -5.01 -2.14
N GLN A 139 2.58 -4.81 -2.19
CA GLN A 139 1.98 -3.50 -2.40
C GLN A 139 2.10 -2.65 -1.14
N LEU A 140 1.90 -3.24 0.05
CA LEU A 140 2.06 -2.57 1.34
C LEU A 140 3.45 -1.97 1.54
N PHE A 141 4.51 -2.72 1.21
CA PHE A 141 5.90 -2.24 1.32
C PHE A 141 6.17 -0.94 0.54
N ASN A 142 5.48 -0.76 -0.59
CA ASN A 142 5.67 0.38 -1.47
C ASN A 142 4.50 1.38 -1.43
N ASP A 143 3.53 1.19 -0.51
CA ASP A 143 2.42 2.12 -0.35
C ASP A 143 2.90 3.41 0.34
N ARG A 144 2.77 4.53 -0.37
CA ARG A 144 3.18 5.86 0.10
C ARG A 144 2.00 6.79 0.29
N ARG A 145 0.75 6.29 0.22
CA ARG A 145 -0.46 7.13 0.32
C ARG A 145 -0.64 7.72 1.71
N ASN A 146 -0.27 6.97 2.74
CA ASN A 146 -0.26 7.42 4.13
C ASN A 146 1.15 7.27 4.71
N VAL A 147 1.86 8.39 4.83
CA VAL A 147 3.24 8.44 5.32
C VAL A 147 3.34 7.87 6.74
N LEU A 148 2.33 8.12 7.58
CA LEU A 148 2.27 7.57 8.93
C LEU A 148 2.19 6.05 8.92
N GLN A 149 1.28 5.47 8.12
CA GLN A 149 1.16 4.02 7.99
C GLN A 149 2.46 3.39 7.46
N TRP A 150 3.10 4.04 6.49
CA TRP A 150 4.40 3.58 5.96
C TRP A 150 5.48 3.55 7.05
N TYR A 151 5.58 4.58 7.90
CA TYR A 151 6.50 4.56 9.04
C TYR A 151 6.16 3.47 10.05
N THR A 152 4.89 3.32 10.44
CA THR A 152 4.48 2.28 11.40
C THR A 152 4.87 0.87 10.92
N PHE A 153 4.75 0.61 9.62
CA PHE A 153 5.18 -0.64 9.02
C PHE A 153 6.69 -0.88 9.18
N TRP A 154 7.52 0.11 8.84
CA TRP A 154 8.97 -0.03 9.00
C TRP A 154 9.44 -0.06 10.44
N PHE A 155 8.78 0.67 11.35
CA PHE A 155 9.02 0.57 12.78
C PHE A 155 8.74 -0.83 13.30
N ALA A 156 7.64 -1.46 12.89
CA ALA A 156 7.33 -2.84 13.25
C ALA A 156 8.41 -3.81 12.74
N VAL A 157 8.85 -3.68 11.49
CA VAL A 157 9.94 -4.47 10.91
C VAL A 157 11.24 -4.30 11.71
N LEU A 158 11.59 -3.06 12.07
CA LEU A 158 12.77 -2.74 12.87
C LEU A 158 12.69 -3.39 14.25
N ILE A 159 11.55 -3.26 14.95
CA ILE A 159 11.35 -3.84 16.29
C ILE A 159 11.51 -5.35 16.23
N VAL A 160 10.85 -6.03 15.29
CA VAL A 160 10.96 -7.49 15.12
C VAL A 160 12.41 -7.90 14.85
N GLY A 161 13.10 -7.17 13.97
CA GLY A 161 14.51 -7.41 13.66
C GLY A 161 15.41 -7.27 14.90
N LEU A 162 15.27 -6.19 15.67
CA LEU A 162 16.03 -6.00 16.91
C LEU A 162 15.72 -7.09 17.96
N THR A 163 14.44 -7.48 18.09
CA THR A 163 14.02 -8.51 19.04
C THR A 163 14.67 -9.86 18.71
N LEU A 164 14.76 -10.20 17.42
CA LEU A 164 15.43 -11.42 16.97
C LEU A 164 16.94 -11.36 17.27
N VAL A 165 17.59 -10.23 17.00
CA VAL A 165 19.02 -10.03 17.28
C VAL A 165 19.31 -10.15 18.78
N PHE A 166 18.55 -9.45 19.62
CA PHE A 166 18.69 -9.55 21.07
C PHE A 166 18.38 -10.95 21.59
N GLY A 167 17.39 -11.64 21.01
CA GLY A 167 17.09 -13.04 21.30
C GLY A 167 18.27 -13.96 21.00
N ILE A 168 18.95 -13.78 19.85
CA ILE A 168 20.13 -14.55 19.47
C ILE A 168 21.29 -14.28 20.43
N ILE A 169 21.61 -13.00 20.70
CA ILE A 169 22.68 -12.63 21.63
C ILE A 169 22.42 -13.21 23.02
N SER A 170 21.18 -13.12 23.51
CA SER A 170 20.77 -13.65 24.81
C SER A 170 20.91 -15.18 24.86
N SER A 171 20.52 -15.88 23.79
CA SER A 171 20.66 -17.33 23.69
C SER A 171 22.13 -17.77 23.70
N VAL A 172 22.99 -17.10 22.93
CA VAL A 172 24.43 -17.40 22.87
C VAL A 172 25.10 -17.15 24.22
N THR A 173 24.83 -16.00 24.84
CA THR A 173 25.40 -15.65 26.15
C THR A 173 24.93 -16.60 27.25
N ALA A 174 23.66 -17.02 27.24
CA ALA A 174 23.16 -18.06 28.13
C ALA A 174 23.85 -19.43 27.89
N GLY A 175 24.12 -19.79 26.64
CA GLY A 175 24.87 -20.99 26.30
C GLY A 175 26.32 -20.97 26.80
N LEU A 176 27.00 -19.83 26.72
CA LEU A 176 28.36 -19.68 27.23
C LEU A 176 28.41 -19.68 28.76
N SER A 177 27.50 -18.95 29.41
CA SER A 177 27.47 -18.87 30.87
C SER A 177 27.15 -20.22 31.52
N THR A 178 26.25 -21.01 30.93
CA THR A 178 25.94 -22.36 31.40
C THR A 178 27.13 -23.30 31.28
N ARG A 179 27.93 -23.20 30.21
CA ARG A 179 29.18 -23.96 30.07
C ARG A 179 30.20 -23.60 31.15
N PHE A 180 30.47 -22.30 31.34
CA PHE A 180 31.40 -21.86 32.39
C PHE A 180 30.94 -22.25 33.79
N ALA A 181 29.62 -22.18 34.06
CA ALA A 181 29.06 -22.61 35.34
C ALA A 181 29.21 -24.12 35.56
N TYR A 182 29.06 -24.94 34.51
CA TYR A 182 29.27 -26.38 34.58
C TYR A 182 30.73 -26.73 34.91
N GLU A 183 31.69 -26.08 34.25
CA GLU A 183 33.12 -26.26 34.55
C GLU A 183 33.46 -25.86 35.99
N ALA A 184 32.94 -24.73 36.47
CA ALA A 184 33.13 -24.29 37.84
C ALA A 184 32.54 -25.28 38.86
N LEU A 185 31.38 -25.87 38.57
CA LEU A 185 30.73 -26.85 39.45
C LEU A 185 31.55 -28.14 39.55
N LEU A 186 32.14 -28.61 38.44
CA LEU A 186 33.00 -29.78 38.42
C LEU A 186 34.23 -29.58 39.30
N LEU A 187 34.94 -28.45 39.14
CA LEU A 187 36.10 -28.11 39.96
C LEU A 187 35.74 -27.97 41.44
N ALA A 188 34.61 -27.34 41.75
CA ALA A 188 34.12 -27.21 43.12
C ALA A 188 33.80 -28.58 43.75
N ARG A 189 33.31 -29.53 42.97
CA ARG A 189 33.04 -30.89 43.44
C ARG A 189 34.32 -31.62 43.82
N GLU A 190 35.34 -31.55 42.97
CA GLU A 190 36.66 -32.14 43.25
C GLU A 190 37.31 -31.52 44.49
N ALA A 191 37.22 -30.19 44.65
CA ALA A 191 37.71 -29.50 45.84
C ALA A 191 36.97 -29.90 47.12
N ALA A 192 35.65 -30.14 47.05
CA ALA A 192 34.88 -30.61 48.19
C ALA A 192 35.24 -32.05 48.59
N ASP A 193 35.51 -32.92 47.61
CA ASP A 193 35.88 -34.31 47.87
C ASP A 193 37.32 -34.41 48.44
N SER A 194 38.25 -33.55 48.00
CA SER A 194 39.59 -33.47 48.60
C SER A 194 39.57 -32.94 50.04
N ALA A 195 38.75 -31.91 50.33
CA ALA A 195 38.59 -31.38 51.68
C ALA A 195 38.03 -32.42 52.67
N ARG A 196 37.16 -33.34 52.21
CA ARG A 196 36.66 -34.47 53.02
C ARG A 196 37.73 -35.54 53.28
N ALA A 197 38.69 -35.69 52.38
CA ALA A 197 39.78 -36.66 52.51
C ALA A 197 40.90 -36.18 53.45
N CYS A 198 41.01 -34.87 53.71
CA CYS A 198 41.95 -34.35 54.70
C CYS A 198 41.51 -34.72 56.13
N PRO A 199 42.36 -35.41 56.92
CA PRO A 199 42.07 -35.64 58.33
C PRO A 199 42.00 -34.31 59.07
N PRO A 200 41.18 -34.17 60.13
CA PRO A 200 41.13 -32.95 60.92
C PRO A 200 42.52 -32.67 61.48
N VAL A 201 43.09 -31.52 61.10
CA VAL A 201 44.34 -31.04 61.69
C VAL A 201 44.03 -30.76 63.17
N ALA A 202 44.56 -31.61 64.04
CA ALA A 202 44.54 -31.37 65.48
C ALA A 202 45.37 -30.11 65.74
N CYS A 203 44.68 -28.98 65.88
CA CYS A 203 45.30 -27.73 66.30
C CYS A 203 45.75 -27.94 67.75
N GLY A 204 47.02 -28.28 67.93
CA GLY A 204 47.65 -28.40 69.23
C GLY A 204 47.55 -27.06 69.95
N LEU A 205 46.69 -27.01 70.96
CA LEU A 205 46.65 -25.98 71.99
C LEU A 205 48.02 -25.97 72.68
N GLN A 206 48.94 -25.13 72.20
CA GLN A 206 50.18 -24.85 72.92
C GLN A 206 49.83 -23.88 74.06
N ARG A 207 49.32 -24.45 75.16
CA ARG A 207 49.22 -23.77 76.46
C ARG A 207 50.62 -23.69 77.05
N ARG A 208 51.03 -22.43 77.29
CA ARG A 208 52.11 -21.91 78.16
C ARG A 208 53.04 -22.90 78.83
#